data_AF-B0XKB2-F1
#
_entry.id   AF-B0XKB2-F1
#
_cell.length_a   1.000
_cell.length_b   1.000
_cell.length_c   1.000
_cell.angle_alpha   90.00
_cell.angle_beta   90.00
_cell.angle_gamma   90.00
#
_symmetry.space_group_name_H-M   'P 1'
#
loop_
_entity.id
_entity.type
_entity.pdbx_description
1 polymer ?
#
loop_
_entity_poly.entity_id
_entity_poly.type
_entity_poly.pdbx_seq_one_letter_code
_entity_poly.pdbx_strand_id
1 'polypeptide(L)'
;MVLFSNGEGQPWVVSHAHAHAHAHSLIILMFLMKNAFETKIISLMVDKPSLQTATKLEDFDKYGLKFRYNLSEHPQSVNHTVIGKYVVHGEYVDIYDNEPGVAMYVDQELADAVPKLSHDFVQGRTWFVVLDDVYFEAILVHRTTYRCQYLNIFRFTHVALHEAGVLDFWFRQYADYYARHIVGTKPLGAVENGKFLVFDDMMLAWIILGIGYCSSFAGFLAEFFKIKIKLWLERLNIIIKKICW
;
A
#
# COMPACT_ATOMS: atom_id res chain seq x y z
N MET A 1 -2.15 34.24 65.35
CA MET A 1 -0.94 33.42 65.15
C MET A 1 -1.18 32.12 65.90
N VAL A 2 -1.50 31.05 65.17
CA VAL A 2 -1.80 29.73 65.75
C VAL A 2 -0.78 28.77 65.19
N LEU A 3 0.12 28.30 66.06
CA LEU A 3 1.12 27.28 65.77
C LEU A 3 0.54 25.93 66.19
N PHE A 4 0.42 24.99 65.26
CA PHE A 4 0.11 23.60 65.57
C PHE A 4 1.40 22.79 65.70
N SER A 5 1.49 22.07 66.82
CA SER A 5 2.60 21.21 67.21
C SER A 5 2.55 19.87 66.49
N ASN A 6 3.73 19.41 66.04
CA ASN A 6 4.03 18.07 65.55
C ASN A 6 3.58 17.02 66.57
N GLY A 7 2.43 16.40 66.31
CA GLY A 7 2.02 15.13 66.88
C GLY A 7 2.38 14.00 65.91
N GLU A 8 2.85 12.89 66.46
CA GLU A 8 3.37 11.70 65.79
C GLU A 8 2.63 11.32 64.51
N GLY A 9 3.41 11.14 63.46
CA GLY A 9 2.98 11.05 62.07
C GLY A 9 2.03 9.90 61.79
N GLN A 10 0.86 10.23 61.27
CA GLN A 10 -0.09 9.27 60.72
C GLN A 10 0.43 8.70 59.39
N PRO A 11 0.82 7.41 59.33
CA PRO A 11 1.50 6.83 58.17
C PRO A 11 0.64 6.74 56.89
N TRP A 12 -0.67 6.99 56.99
CA TRP A 12 -1.59 6.91 55.86
C TRP A 12 -1.57 8.14 54.92
N VAL A 13 -1.17 9.33 55.40
CA VAL A 13 -1.16 10.54 54.56
C VAL A 13 -0.03 10.52 53.53
N VAL A 14 1.15 10.00 53.91
CA VAL A 14 2.29 9.84 52.99
C VAL A 14 2.02 8.77 51.94
N SER A 15 1.32 7.69 52.32
CA SER A 15 0.87 6.63 51.39
C SER A 15 -0.03 7.17 50.28
N HIS A 16 -0.93 8.11 50.61
CA HIS A 16 -1.86 8.66 49.62
C HIS A 16 -1.15 9.54 48.58
N ALA A 17 -0.26 10.42 49.02
CA ALA A 17 0.50 11.30 48.12
C ALA A 17 1.36 10.50 47.13
N HIS A 18 1.98 9.40 47.58
CA HIS A 18 2.78 8.54 46.72
C HIS A 18 1.91 7.81 45.67
N ALA A 19 0.75 7.27 46.06
CA ALA A 19 -0.18 6.62 45.13
C ALA A 19 -0.70 7.59 44.05
N HIS A 20 -0.96 8.85 44.40
CA HIS A 20 -1.35 9.88 43.45
C HIS A 20 -0.21 10.22 42.47
N ALA A 21 1.04 10.29 42.92
CA ALA A 21 2.18 10.53 42.03
C ALA A 21 2.33 9.43 40.97
N HIS A 22 2.18 8.15 41.37
CA HIS A 22 2.22 7.01 40.44
C HIS A 22 1.08 7.06 39.42
N ALA A 23 -0.15 7.34 39.87
CA ALA A 23 -1.31 7.44 38.98
C ALA A 23 -1.12 8.55 37.92
N HIS A 24 -0.63 9.73 38.31
CA HIS A 24 -0.35 10.80 37.35
C HIS A 24 0.74 10.43 36.35
N SER A 25 1.82 9.77 36.80
CA SER A 25 2.88 9.30 35.89
C SER A 25 2.35 8.31 34.85
N LEU A 26 1.44 7.42 35.25
CA LEU A 26 0.84 6.43 34.36
C LEU A 26 -0.13 7.07 33.36
N ILE A 27 -0.90 8.07 33.79
CA ILE A 27 -1.77 8.85 32.89
C ILE A 27 -0.95 9.55 31.81
N ILE A 28 0.15 10.22 32.21
CA ILE A 28 1.04 10.91 31.26
C ILE A 28 1.68 9.91 30.29
N LEU A 29 2.14 8.75 30.79
CA LEU A 29 2.71 7.71 29.95
C LEU A 29 1.70 7.16 28.93
N MET A 30 0.46 6.86 29.36
CA MET A 30 -0.60 6.39 28.46
C MET A 30 -0.95 7.43 27.40
N PHE A 31 -0.99 8.72 27.77
CA PHE A 31 -1.22 9.81 26.83
C PHE A 31 -0.11 9.89 25.77
N LEU A 32 1.16 9.83 26.18
CA LEU A 32 2.29 9.84 25.26
C LEU A 32 2.28 8.64 24.32
N MET A 33 2.04 7.43 24.85
CA MET A 33 1.94 6.22 24.03
C MET A 33 0.80 6.29 23.02
N LYS A 34 -0.38 6.78 23.44
CA LYS A 34 -1.54 6.95 22.56
C LYS A 34 -1.23 7.93 21.44
N ASN A 35 -0.68 9.10 21.76
CA ASN A 35 -0.33 10.10 20.74
C ASN A 35 0.72 9.56 19.75
N ALA A 36 1.74 8.85 20.24
CA ALA A 36 2.76 8.24 19.38
C ALA A 36 2.15 7.20 18.43
N PHE A 37 1.22 6.39 18.93
CA PHE A 37 0.54 5.38 18.14
C PHE A 37 -0.43 5.98 17.11
N GLU A 38 -1.23 6.99 17.50
CA GLU A 38 -2.11 7.72 16.60
C GLU A 38 -1.32 8.38 15.47
N THR A 39 -0.22 9.06 15.79
CA THR A 39 0.66 9.67 14.77
C THR A 39 1.21 8.62 13.81
N LYS A 40 1.61 7.45 14.32
CA LYS A 40 2.11 6.35 13.48
C LYS A 40 1.02 5.77 12.59
N ILE A 41 -0.20 5.58 13.08
CA ILE A 41 -1.33 5.12 12.28
C ILE A 41 -1.67 6.14 11.20
N ILE A 42 -1.75 7.42 11.54
CA ILE A 42 -2.03 8.48 10.57
C ILE A 42 -0.94 8.49 9.49
N SER A 43 0.33 8.37 9.87
CA SER A 43 1.43 8.26 8.91
C SER A 43 1.28 7.03 8.00
N LEU A 44 0.90 5.87 8.53
CA LEU A 44 0.65 4.66 7.72
C LEU A 44 -0.61 4.76 6.85
N MET A 45 -1.58 5.59 7.24
CA MET A 45 -2.80 5.85 6.46
C MET A 45 -2.57 6.85 5.33
N VAL A 46 -1.72 7.86 5.57
CA VAL A 46 -1.32 8.86 4.57
C VAL A 46 -0.40 8.20 3.55
N ASP A 47 0.69 7.58 4.03
CA ASP A 47 1.66 6.87 3.20
C ASP A 47 1.51 5.37 3.47
N LYS A 48 0.48 4.76 2.89
CA LYS A 48 0.41 3.29 2.83
C LYS A 48 1.71 2.85 2.19
N PRO A 49 2.56 2.03 2.87
CA PRO A 49 3.84 1.63 2.31
C PRO A 49 3.56 1.09 0.92
N SER A 50 4.14 1.75 -0.09
CA SER A 50 4.05 1.24 -1.44
C SER A 50 4.53 -0.20 -1.37
N LEU A 51 3.78 -1.13 -1.98
CA LEU A 51 4.35 -2.46 -2.20
C LEU A 51 5.71 -2.21 -2.83
N GLN A 52 6.75 -2.85 -2.30
CA GLN A 52 8.09 -2.65 -2.81
C GLN A 52 8.06 -2.97 -4.30
N THR A 53 8.06 -1.93 -5.13
CA THR A 53 8.05 -2.08 -6.57
C THR A 53 9.49 -2.27 -7.03
N ALA A 54 9.69 -3.08 -8.05
CA ALA A 54 10.98 -3.15 -8.72
C ALA A 54 11.30 -1.76 -9.30
N THR A 55 12.37 -1.13 -8.81
CA THR A 55 12.88 0.12 -9.43
C THR A 55 14.07 -0.17 -10.33
N LYS A 56 14.74 -1.30 -10.09
CA LYS A 56 15.92 -1.72 -10.85
C LYS A 56 15.72 -3.07 -11.53
N LEU A 57 16.50 -3.32 -12.57
CA LEU A 57 16.49 -4.60 -13.27
C LEU A 57 16.98 -5.77 -12.38
N GLU A 58 17.80 -5.49 -11.37
CA GLU A 58 18.28 -6.48 -10.39
C GLU A 58 17.14 -7.05 -9.53
N ASP A 59 16.08 -6.26 -9.31
CA ASP A 59 14.92 -6.66 -8.52
C ASP A 59 14.04 -7.70 -9.24
N PHE A 60 14.24 -7.92 -10.53
CA PHE A 60 13.43 -8.85 -11.33
C PHE A 60 13.57 -10.29 -10.81
N ASP A 61 14.78 -10.69 -10.40
CA ASP A 61 15.02 -12.01 -9.83
C ASP A 61 14.30 -12.17 -8.47
N LYS A 62 14.18 -11.09 -7.69
CA LYS A 62 13.50 -11.08 -6.38
C LYS A 62 11.98 -11.17 -6.53
N TYR A 63 11.40 -10.48 -7.50
CA TYR A 63 9.95 -10.42 -7.71
C TYR A 63 9.44 -11.40 -8.78
N GLY A 64 10.33 -12.13 -9.46
CA GLY A 64 9.97 -13.08 -10.51
C GLY A 64 9.43 -12.41 -11.78
N LEU A 65 9.86 -11.18 -12.06
CA LEU A 65 9.41 -10.41 -13.24
C LEU A 65 10.06 -10.94 -14.51
N LYS A 66 9.29 -10.98 -15.61
CA LYS A 66 9.72 -11.54 -16.89
C LYS A 66 9.22 -10.69 -18.06
N PHE A 67 10.00 -10.62 -19.14
CA PHE A 67 9.57 -10.01 -20.39
C PHE A 67 8.94 -11.10 -21.28
N ARG A 68 7.73 -10.87 -21.79
CA ARG A 68 7.10 -11.82 -22.71
C ARG A 68 7.31 -11.37 -24.15
N TYR A 69 7.86 -12.28 -24.95
CA TYR A 69 8.05 -12.07 -26.38
C TYR A 69 7.60 -13.31 -27.14
N ASN A 70 7.01 -13.08 -28.32
CA ASN A 70 6.80 -14.15 -29.28
C ASN A 70 8.16 -14.53 -29.92
N LEU A 71 8.87 -15.45 -29.28
CA LEU A 71 10.17 -15.95 -29.76
C LEU A 71 10.11 -16.63 -31.14
N SER A 72 8.93 -17.01 -31.62
CA SER A 72 8.75 -17.53 -32.98
C SER A 72 8.92 -16.43 -34.03
N GLU A 73 8.52 -15.19 -33.69
CA GLU A 73 8.65 -14.01 -34.56
C GLU A 73 9.95 -13.25 -34.29
N HIS A 74 10.38 -13.20 -33.03
CA HIS A 74 11.52 -12.40 -32.57
C HIS A 74 12.52 -13.26 -31.75
N PRO A 75 13.14 -14.29 -32.34
CA PRO A 75 14.06 -15.18 -31.62
C PRO A 75 15.29 -14.46 -31.06
N GLN A 76 15.69 -13.32 -31.66
CA GLN A 76 16.82 -12.52 -31.22
C GLN A 76 16.64 -11.91 -29.82
N SER A 77 15.41 -11.80 -29.29
CA SER A 77 15.15 -11.19 -27.97
C SER A 77 15.82 -11.96 -26.83
N VAL A 78 16.01 -13.28 -26.95
CA VAL A 78 16.73 -14.08 -25.94
C VAL A 78 18.20 -13.72 -25.86
N ASN A 79 18.79 -13.30 -26.98
CA ASN A 79 20.21 -12.93 -27.06
C ASN A 79 20.46 -11.46 -26.68
N HIS A 80 19.44 -10.74 -26.23
CA HIS A 80 19.57 -9.34 -25.82
C HIS A 80 20.45 -9.22 -24.57
N THR A 81 21.37 -8.26 -24.57
CA THR A 81 22.42 -8.18 -23.53
C THR A 81 21.86 -7.87 -22.15
N VAL A 82 20.87 -6.98 -22.10
CA VAL A 82 20.21 -6.55 -20.86
C VAL A 82 19.05 -7.47 -20.45
N ILE A 83 18.03 -7.62 -21.30
CA ILE A 83 16.78 -8.30 -20.91
C ILE A 83 16.78 -9.81 -21.18
N GLY A 84 17.72 -10.33 -21.97
CA GLY A 84 17.67 -11.69 -22.53
C GLY A 84 17.48 -12.79 -21.48
N LYS A 85 18.08 -12.65 -20.29
CA LYS A 85 17.94 -13.62 -19.19
C LYS A 85 16.52 -13.72 -18.61
N TYR A 86 15.70 -12.70 -18.81
CA TYR A 86 14.34 -12.61 -18.29
C TYR A 86 13.27 -12.83 -19.37
N VAL A 87 13.67 -13.03 -20.62
CA VAL A 87 12.74 -13.22 -21.73
C VAL A 87 12.11 -14.61 -21.67
N VAL A 88 10.79 -14.67 -21.78
CA VAL A 88 10.01 -15.91 -21.85
C VAL A 88 9.13 -15.88 -23.10
N HIS A 89 8.97 -17.05 -23.72
CA HIS A 89 8.06 -17.23 -24.85
C HIS A 89 6.60 -17.06 -24.39
N GLY A 90 5.86 -16.18 -25.05
CA GLY A 90 4.45 -15.95 -24.81
C GLY A 90 3.84 -15.02 -25.85
N GLU A 91 2.54 -14.78 -25.73
CA GLU A 91 1.85 -13.76 -26.52
C GLU A 91 2.35 -12.36 -26.14
N TYR A 92 2.27 -11.44 -27.10
CA TYR A 92 2.63 -10.04 -26.88
C TYR A 92 1.65 -9.44 -25.87
N VAL A 93 2.17 -8.75 -24.85
CA VAL A 93 1.36 -8.10 -23.83
C VAL A 93 1.13 -6.66 -24.24
N ASP A 94 -0.14 -6.26 -24.33
CA ASP A 94 -0.51 -4.89 -24.64
C ASP A 94 -0.38 -4.01 -23.39
N ILE A 95 -0.16 -2.71 -23.57
CA ILE A 95 -0.11 -1.71 -22.48
C ILE A 95 -1.45 -1.60 -21.73
N TYR A 96 -2.52 -2.17 -22.28
CA TYR A 96 -3.84 -2.27 -21.67
C TYR A 96 -4.07 -3.55 -20.87
N ASP A 97 -3.17 -4.54 -20.98
CA ASP A 97 -3.30 -5.81 -20.29
C ASP A 97 -2.70 -5.71 -18.88
N ASN A 98 -3.54 -5.88 -17.86
CA ASN A 98 -3.11 -5.91 -16.46
C ASN A 98 -2.69 -7.33 -16.06
N GLU A 99 -1.49 -7.73 -16.49
CA GLU A 99 -0.91 -9.01 -16.13
C GLU A 99 0.19 -8.87 -15.07
N PRO A 100 0.00 -9.44 -13.87
CA PRO A 100 1.01 -9.35 -12.82
C PRO A 100 2.27 -10.12 -13.21
N GLY A 101 3.42 -9.54 -12.92
CA GLY A 101 4.73 -10.18 -13.14
C GLY A 101 5.28 -10.05 -14.56
N VAL A 102 4.60 -9.32 -15.44
CA VAL A 102 5.10 -9.04 -16.79
C VAL A 102 5.72 -7.65 -16.85
N ALA A 103 6.92 -7.58 -17.44
CA ALA A 103 7.58 -6.33 -17.78
C ALA A 103 7.55 -6.09 -19.29
N MET A 104 7.57 -4.82 -19.68
CA MET A 104 7.65 -4.39 -21.07
C MET A 104 8.95 -3.63 -21.30
N TYR A 105 9.59 -3.88 -22.44
CA TYR A 105 10.74 -3.10 -22.88
C TYR A 105 10.27 -2.17 -24.00
N VAL A 106 10.22 -0.88 -23.70
CA VAL A 106 9.65 0.17 -24.56
C VAL A 106 10.65 1.32 -24.70
N ASP A 107 10.43 2.18 -25.69
CA ASP A 107 11.19 3.43 -25.80
C ASP A 107 10.87 4.39 -24.63
N GLN A 108 11.72 5.38 -24.43
CA GLN A 108 11.60 6.32 -23.32
C GLN A 108 10.33 7.18 -23.43
N GLU A 109 9.94 7.56 -24.64
CA GLU A 109 8.76 8.39 -24.89
C GLU A 109 7.47 7.65 -24.49
N LEU A 110 7.39 6.37 -24.84
CA LEU A 110 6.31 5.47 -24.45
C LEU A 110 6.40 5.14 -22.96
N ALA A 111 7.59 4.94 -22.39
CA ALA A 111 7.76 4.73 -20.95
C ALA A 111 7.19 5.91 -20.14
N ASP A 112 7.40 7.14 -20.59
CA ASP A 112 6.83 8.35 -19.97
C ASP A 112 5.30 8.45 -20.15
N ALA A 113 4.78 7.92 -21.26
CA ALA A 113 3.36 7.92 -21.57
C ALA A 113 2.57 6.78 -20.90
N VAL A 114 3.20 5.61 -20.70
CA VAL A 114 2.55 4.39 -20.19
C VAL A 114 1.83 4.64 -18.86
N PRO A 115 2.41 5.30 -17.84
CA PRO A 115 1.71 5.60 -16.59
C PRO A 115 0.38 6.36 -16.77
N LYS A 116 0.27 7.19 -17.83
CA LYS A 116 -0.97 7.91 -18.15
C LYS A 116 -2.00 7.01 -18.86
N LEU A 117 -1.53 6.03 -19.63
CA LEU A 117 -2.35 5.13 -20.43
C LEU A 117 -2.83 3.90 -19.62
N SER A 118 -2.00 3.41 -18.71
CA SER A 118 -2.21 2.18 -17.93
C SER A 118 -2.70 2.45 -16.51
N HIS A 119 -3.66 3.37 -16.35
CA HIS A 119 -4.14 3.78 -15.03
C HIS A 119 -5.35 2.95 -14.59
N ASP A 120 -5.25 2.30 -13.43
CA ASP A 120 -6.36 1.64 -12.77
C ASP A 120 -7.24 2.67 -12.06
N PHE A 121 -8.42 2.96 -12.62
CA PHE A 121 -9.36 3.89 -11.98
C PHE A 121 -10.00 3.34 -10.70
N VAL A 122 -10.02 2.03 -10.51
CA VAL A 122 -10.60 1.41 -9.31
C VAL A 122 -9.60 1.53 -8.16
N GLN A 123 -8.31 1.26 -8.43
CA GLN A 123 -7.26 1.29 -7.42
C GLN A 123 -6.56 2.66 -7.28
N GLY A 124 -6.73 3.56 -8.27
CA GLY A 124 -6.06 4.85 -8.33
C GLY A 124 -4.55 4.72 -8.49
N ARG A 125 -4.08 3.69 -9.19
CA ARG A 125 -2.65 3.36 -9.35
C ARG A 125 -2.37 2.94 -10.78
N THR A 126 -1.15 3.13 -11.25
CA THR A 126 -0.73 2.65 -12.58
C THR A 126 -0.34 1.18 -12.49
N TRP A 127 -0.66 0.39 -13.52
CA TRP A 127 -0.27 -1.02 -13.59
C TRP A 127 1.23 -1.18 -13.81
N PHE A 128 1.80 -0.30 -14.63
CA PHE A 128 3.23 -0.27 -14.91
C PHE A 128 3.92 0.78 -14.05
N VAL A 129 5.16 0.46 -13.70
CA VAL A 129 6.10 1.36 -13.06
C VAL A 129 7.34 1.41 -13.93
N VAL A 130 7.78 2.62 -14.24
CA VAL A 130 8.99 2.85 -15.02
C VAL A 130 10.20 2.56 -14.14
N LEU A 131 11.13 1.76 -14.65
CA LEU A 131 12.38 1.48 -13.95
C LEU A 131 13.31 2.69 -14.04
N ASP A 132 14.13 2.90 -13.01
CA ASP A 132 15.11 4.00 -12.99
C ASP A 132 16.28 3.73 -13.95
N ASP A 133 16.52 2.46 -14.27
CA ASP A 133 17.60 2.04 -15.15
C ASP A 133 17.23 2.31 -16.62
N VAL A 134 17.94 3.24 -17.26
CA VAL A 134 17.80 3.53 -18.69
C VAL A 134 18.86 2.76 -19.47
N TYR A 135 18.42 1.86 -20.35
CA TYR A 135 19.29 1.10 -21.23
C TYR A 135 19.17 1.60 -22.66
N PHE A 136 20.25 2.16 -23.19
CA PHE A 136 20.31 2.65 -24.57
C PHE A 136 20.65 1.48 -25.51
N GLU A 137 19.63 0.85 -26.11
CA GLU A 137 19.88 -0.27 -27.04
C GLU A 137 19.09 -0.18 -28.35
N ALA A 138 18.04 0.65 -28.42
CA ALA A 138 17.22 0.78 -29.63
C ALA A 138 17.59 2.03 -30.45
N ILE A 139 17.91 1.82 -31.72
CA ILE A 139 17.94 2.89 -32.72
C ILE A 139 16.54 2.96 -33.33
N LEU A 140 15.92 4.13 -33.29
CA LEU A 140 14.66 4.36 -34.01
C LEU A 140 14.95 4.29 -35.53
N VAL A 141 14.46 3.24 -36.18
CA VAL A 141 14.66 3.03 -37.63
C VAL A 141 13.39 3.40 -38.40
N HIS A 142 13.47 4.50 -39.15
CA HIS A 142 12.45 4.87 -40.13
C HIS A 142 12.62 4.06 -41.41
N ARG A 143 11.66 3.16 -41.70
CA ARG A 143 11.65 2.39 -42.94
C ARG A 143 11.13 3.24 -44.09
N THR A 144 12.00 3.58 -45.05
CA THR A 144 11.62 4.24 -46.30
C THR A 144 11.65 3.27 -47.48
N THR A 145 10.95 3.59 -48.57
CA THR A 145 11.07 2.84 -49.82
C THR A 145 12.49 2.87 -50.37
N TYR A 146 12.89 1.81 -51.05
CA TYR A 146 14.20 1.73 -51.70
C TYR A 146 14.33 2.85 -52.75
N ARG A 147 15.40 3.64 -52.66
CA ARG A 147 15.68 4.82 -53.53
C ARG A 147 14.68 5.97 -53.41
N CYS A 148 14.20 6.27 -52.21
CA CYS A 148 13.41 7.48 -51.96
C CYS A 148 14.23 8.76 -52.25
N GLN A 149 13.80 9.55 -53.24
CA GLN A 149 14.44 10.83 -53.60
C GLN A 149 14.40 11.87 -52.46
N TYR A 150 13.43 11.72 -51.54
CA TYR A 150 13.23 12.63 -50.43
C TYR A 150 13.98 12.23 -49.16
N LEU A 151 14.81 11.17 -49.18
CA LEU A 151 15.49 10.68 -47.98
C LEU A 151 16.36 11.75 -47.30
N ASN A 152 17.08 12.55 -48.08
CA ASN A 152 17.93 13.62 -47.54
C ASN A 152 17.12 14.73 -46.89
N ILE A 153 16.02 15.13 -47.54
CA ILE A 153 15.10 16.16 -47.02
C ILE A 153 14.45 15.63 -45.74
N PHE A 154 13.96 14.39 -45.74
CA PHE A 154 13.37 13.75 -44.56
C PHE A 154 14.34 13.73 -43.39
N ARG A 155 15.60 13.30 -43.60
CA ARG A 155 16.64 13.30 -42.56
C ARG A 155 16.87 14.70 -41.99
N PHE A 156 17.04 15.70 -42.86
CA PHE A 156 17.23 17.08 -42.44
C PHE A 156 16.04 17.58 -41.62
N THR A 157 14.81 17.39 -42.11
CA THR A 157 13.60 17.82 -41.41
C THR A 157 13.42 17.09 -40.09
N HIS A 158 13.66 15.79 -40.03
CA HIS A 158 13.55 15.01 -38.80
C HIS A 158 14.54 15.50 -37.73
N VAL A 159 15.81 15.71 -38.10
CA VAL A 159 16.82 16.27 -37.20
C VAL A 159 16.42 17.67 -36.73
N ALA A 160 16.01 18.54 -37.65
CA ALA A 160 15.59 19.90 -37.30
C ALA A 160 14.38 19.93 -36.34
N LEU A 161 13.38 19.06 -36.56
CA LEU A 161 12.19 18.97 -35.69
C LEU A 161 12.54 18.39 -34.31
N HIS A 162 13.44 17.41 -34.27
CA HIS A 162 13.92 16.84 -33.01
C HIS A 162 14.74 17.85 -32.21
N GLU A 163 15.71 18.53 -32.83
CA GLU A 163 16.53 19.56 -32.19
C GLU A 163 15.70 20.76 -31.73
N ALA A 164 14.62 21.08 -32.44
CA ALA A 164 13.67 22.11 -32.03
C ALA A 164 12.71 21.65 -30.92
N GLY A 165 12.71 20.37 -30.53
CA GLY A 165 11.81 19.78 -29.53
C GLY A 165 10.34 19.67 -29.99
N VAL A 166 10.07 19.82 -31.29
CA VAL A 166 8.72 19.78 -31.85
C VAL A 166 8.17 18.35 -31.83
N LEU A 167 9.01 17.35 -32.09
CA LEU A 167 8.61 15.94 -32.02
C LEU A 167 8.19 15.56 -30.60
N ASP A 168 9.01 15.83 -29.60
CA ASP A 168 8.70 15.56 -28.19
C ASP A 168 7.40 16.23 -27.76
N PHE A 169 7.20 17.49 -28.18
CA PHE A 169 5.96 18.21 -27.92
C PHE A 169 4.74 17.51 -28.54
N TRP A 170 4.83 17.08 -29.80
CA TRP A 170 3.75 16.34 -30.45
C TRP A 170 3.51 14.97 -29.84
N PHE A 171 4.54 14.23 -29.44
CA PHE A 171 4.38 12.96 -28.73
C PHE A 171 3.67 13.14 -27.40
N ARG A 172 4.06 14.15 -26.60
CA ARG A 172 3.35 14.49 -25.36
C ARG A 172 1.90 14.87 -25.61
N GLN A 173 1.63 15.70 -26.62
CA GLN A 173 0.27 16.12 -26.96
C GLN A 173 -0.57 14.93 -27.46
N TYR A 174 0.02 14.03 -28.24
CA TYR A 174 -0.63 12.82 -28.72
C TYR A 174 -0.93 11.86 -27.58
N ALA A 175 0.04 11.61 -26.68
CA ALA A 175 -0.15 10.80 -25.49
C ALA A 175 -1.25 11.35 -24.58
N ASP A 176 -1.28 12.67 -24.36
CA ASP A 176 -2.33 13.32 -23.57
C ASP A 176 -3.70 13.24 -24.27
N TYR A 177 -3.75 13.40 -25.59
CA TYR A 177 -4.97 13.23 -26.37
C TYR A 177 -5.50 11.80 -26.26
N TYR A 178 -4.63 10.81 -26.42
CA TYR A 178 -4.99 9.40 -26.42
C TYR A 178 -5.38 8.94 -25.02
N ALA A 179 -4.65 9.37 -23.98
CA ALA A 179 -5.04 9.17 -22.59
C ALA A 179 -6.44 9.72 -22.34
N ARG A 180 -6.76 10.97 -22.75
CA ARG A 180 -8.13 11.51 -22.62
C ARG A 180 -9.17 10.73 -23.41
N HIS A 181 -8.81 10.13 -24.53
CA HIS A 181 -9.75 9.34 -25.33
C HIS A 181 -10.09 8.01 -24.66
N ILE A 182 -9.09 7.30 -24.12
CA ILE A 182 -9.27 6.01 -23.43
C ILE A 182 -9.85 6.19 -22.03
N VAL A 183 -9.25 7.08 -21.24
CA VAL A 183 -9.61 7.34 -19.84
C VAL A 183 -10.89 8.18 -19.73
N GLY A 184 -11.19 8.97 -20.76
CA GLY A 184 -12.21 10.00 -20.72
C GLY A 184 -11.72 11.28 -20.01
N THR A 185 -12.66 12.14 -19.63
CA THR A 185 -12.42 13.39 -18.90
C THR A 185 -12.20 13.20 -17.41
N LYS A 186 -11.99 11.95 -16.95
CA LYS A 186 -11.76 11.67 -15.54
C LYS A 186 -10.43 12.32 -15.13
N PRO A 187 -10.42 13.22 -14.13
CA PRO A 187 -9.19 13.84 -13.68
C PRO A 187 -8.25 12.77 -13.11
N LEU A 188 -7.15 12.52 -13.83
CA LEU A 188 -5.99 11.76 -13.35
C LEU A 188 -5.47 12.47 -12.09
N GLY A 189 -5.80 11.94 -10.90
CA GLY A 189 -5.35 12.47 -9.61
C GLY A 189 -6.41 13.12 -8.71
N ALA A 190 -7.63 13.43 -9.16
CA ALA A 190 -8.61 14.05 -8.24
C ALA A 190 -9.28 13.06 -7.27
N VAL A 191 -8.99 11.76 -7.40
CA VAL A 191 -9.46 10.72 -6.45
C VAL A 191 -8.49 10.51 -5.28
N GLU A 192 -7.34 11.20 -5.23
CA GLU A 192 -6.46 11.11 -4.06
C GLU A 192 -7.05 11.76 -2.80
N ASN A 193 -7.95 12.73 -2.95
CA ASN A 193 -8.57 13.41 -1.81
C ASN A 193 -9.76 12.64 -1.19
N GLY A 194 -10.01 11.40 -1.64
CA GLY A 194 -11.17 10.60 -1.23
C GLY A 194 -10.85 9.15 -0.94
N LYS A 195 -9.63 8.81 -0.52
CA LYS A 195 -9.34 7.49 0.07
C LYS A 195 -10.05 7.39 1.42
N PHE A 196 -11.37 7.22 1.39
CA PHE A 196 -12.13 6.82 2.55
C PHE A 196 -11.56 5.49 3.03
N LEU A 197 -11.35 5.36 4.34
CA LEU A 197 -11.03 4.09 4.99
C LEU A 197 -11.98 3.03 4.47
N VAL A 198 -11.45 2.04 3.76
CA VAL A 198 -12.24 0.89 3.34
C VAL A 198 -12.56 0.08 4.59
N PHE A 199 -13.75 -0.52 4.66
CA PHE A 199 -14.17 -1.32 5.81
C PHE A 199 -13.14 -2.42 6.15
N ASP A 200 -12.50 -2.98 5.12
CA ASP A 200 -11.44 -3.98 5.23
C ASP A 200 -10.24 -3.50 6.05
N ASP A 201 -9.87 -2.22 5.96
CA ASP A 201 -8.76 -1.65 6.74
C ASP A 201 -9.10 -1.60 8.24
N MET A 202 -10.39 -1.53 8.60
CA MET A 202 -10.86 -1.59 10.00
C MET A 202 -11.16 -3.01 10.48
N MET A 203 -11.07 -4.04 9.63
CA MET A 203 -11.45 -5.41 9.98
C MET A 203 -10.66 -5.94 11.19
N LEU A 204 -9.36 -5.64 11.27
CA LEU A 204 -8.53 -6.05 12.40
C LEU A 204 -9.01 -5.44 13.73
N ALA A 205 -9.43 -4.16 13.70
CA ALA A 205 -9.98 -3.50 14.87
C ALA A 205 -11.26 -4.20 15.35
N TRP A 206 -12.16 -4.57 14.43
CA TRP A 206 -13.37 -5.33 14.74
C TRP A 206 -13.07 -6.72 15.31
N ILE A 207 -12.06 -7.42 14.79
CA ILE A 207 -11.64 -8.73 15.32
C ILE A 207 -11.15 -8.60 16.76
N ILE A 208 -10.28 -7.63 17.05
CA ILE A 208 -9.76 -7.39 18.40
C ILE A 208 -10.90 -7.03 19.36
N LEU A 209 -11.83 -6.18 18.92
CA LEU A 209 -13.01 -5.79 19.67
C LEU A 209 -13.90 -7.01 19.96
N GLY A 210 -14.11 -7.87 18.95
CA GLY A 210 -14.84 -9.13 19.09
C GLY A 210 -14.21 -10.07 20.12
N ILE A 211 -12.89 -10.26 20.08
CA ILE A 211 -12.15 -11.08 21.05
C ILE A 211 -12.28 -10.51 22.47
N GLY A 212 -12.22 -9.19 22.62
CA GLY A 212 -12.41 -8.50 23.90
C GLY A 212 -13.81 -8.72 24.48
N TYR A 213 -14.85 -8.63 23.64
CA TYR A 213 -16.22 -8.92 24.07
C TYR A 213 -16.42 -10.40 24.41
N CYS A 214 -15.89 -11.32 23.59
CA CYS A 214 -16.00 -12.76 23.86
C CYS A 214 -15.33 -13.15 25.18
N SER A 215 -14.14 -12.61 25.47
CA SER A 215 -13.44 -12.90 26.73
C SER A 215 -14.18 -12.34 27.95
N SER A 216 -14.70 -11.12 27.86
CA SER A 216 -15.52 -10.49 28.91
C SER A 216 -16.81 -11.28 29.17
N PHE A 217 -17.48 -11.71 28.11
CA PHE A 217 -18.71 -12.49 28.19
C PHE A 217 -18.46 -13.88 28.80
N ALA A 218 -17.37 -14.53 28.42
CA ALA A 218 -16.97 -15.81 29.02
C ALA A 218 -16.70 -15.67 30.53
N GLY A 219 -16.02 -14.59 30.95
CA GLY A 219 -15.81 -14.28 32.37
C GLY A 219 -17.13 -14.08 33.12
N PHE A 220 -18.05 -13.29 32.56
CA PHE A 220 -19.37 -13.07 33.12
C PHE A 220 -20.17 -14.37 33.29
N LEU A 221 -20.16 -15.25 32.27
CA LEU A 221 -20.81 -16.57 32.37
C LEU A 221 -20.20 -17.42 33.49
N ALA A 222 -18.87 -17.43 33.60
CA ALA A 222 -18.19 -18.20 34.64
C ALA A 222 -18.58 -17.72 36.05
N GLU A 223 -18.66 -16.41 36.28
CA GLU A 223 -19.13 -15.85 37.56
C GLU A 223 -20.61 -16.15 37.81
N PHE A 224 -21.44 -16.02 36.78
CA PHE A 224 -22.87 -16.32 36.87
C PHE A 224 -23.11 -17.78 37.28
N PHE A 225 -22.40 -18.73 36.67
CA PHE A 225 -22.48 -20.14 37.04
C PHE A 225 -21.98 -20.40 38.46
N LYS A 226 -20.89 -19.76 38.89
CA LYS A 226 -20.39 -19.87 40.28
C LYS A 226 -21.45 -19.43 41.30
N ILE A 227 -22.09 -18.27 41.07
CA ILE A 227 -23.14 -17.75 41.96
C ILE A 227 -24.34 -18.69 41.99
N LYS A 228 -24.79 -19.18 40.83
CA LYS A 228 -25.94 -20.08 40.73
C LYS A 228 -25.70 -21.43 41.40
N ILE A 229 -24.52 -22.03 41.22
CA ILE A 229 -24.12 -23.27 41.88
C ILE A 229 -24.07 -23.08 43.39
N LYS A 230 -23.48 -21.97 43.88
CA LYS A 230 -23.43 -21.65 45.30
C LYS A 230 -24.83 -21.56 45.91
N LEU A 231 -25.74 -20.82 45.28
CA LEU A 231 -27.13 -20.70 45.74
C LEU A 231 -27.88 -22.05 45.72
N TRP A 232 -27.62 -22.90 44.71
CA TRP A 232 -28.25 -24.22 44.62
C TRP A 232 -27.76 -25.17 45.71
N LEU A 233 -26.45 -25.16 46.01
CA LEU A 233 -25.86 -25.90 47.12
C LEU A 233 -26.42 -25.45 48.48
N GLU A 234 -26.58 -24.13 48.68
CA GLU A 234 -27.20 -23.58 49.90
C GLU A 234 -28.66 -24.06 50.04
N ARG A 235 -29.45 -24.06 48.95
CA ARG A 235 -30.83 -24.58 48.95
C ARG A 235 -30.90 -26.08 49.24
N LEU A 236 -30.01 -26.89 48.65
CA LEU A 236 -29.95 -28.32 48.93
C LEU A 236 -29.60 -28.60 50.40
N ASN A 237 -28.65 -27.86 50.96
CA ASN A 237 -28.26 -28.01 52.36
C ASN A 237 -29.45 -27.74 53.31
N ILE A 238 -30.28 -26.74 52.98
CA ILE A 238 -31.52 -26.46 53.74
C ILE A 238 -32.53 -27.62 53.63
N ILE A 239 -32.72 -28.18 52.43
CA ILE A 239 -33.66 -29.31 52.22
C ILE A 239 -33.18 -30.57 52.95
N ILE A 240 -31.90 -30.91 52.86
CA ILE A 240 -31.30 -32.07 53.52
C ILE A 240 -31.45 -31.94 55.05
N LYS A 241 -31.19 -30.75 55.61
CA LYS A 241 -31.39 -30.49 57.04
C LYS A 241 -32.84 -30.67 57.48
N LYS A 242 -33.82 -30.34 56.63
CA LYS A 242 -35.26 -30.55 56.93
C LYS A 242 -35.70 -32.02 56.85
N ILE A 243 -34.98 -32.87 56.10
CA ILE A 243 -35.31 -34.30 55.97
C ILE A 243 -34.67 -35.11 57.11
N CYS A 244 -33.51 -34.68 57.62
CA CYS A 244 -32.78 -35.39 58.68
C CYS A 244 -33.21 -35.03 60.11
N TRP A 245 -34.12 -34.08 60.29
CA TRP A 245 -34.72 -33.67 61.57
C TRP A 245 -36.21 -34.00 61.57
#